data_AF-A0A3B9VWG0-F1
#
_entry.id   AF-A0A3B9VWG0-F1
#
_cell.length_a   1.000
_cell.length_b   1.000
_cell.length_c   1.000
_cell.angle_alpha   90.00
_cell.angle_beta   90.00
_cell.angle_gamma   90.00
#
_symmetry.space_group_name_H-M   'P 1'
#
loop_
_entity.id
_entity.type
_entity.pdbx_description
1 polymer ?
#
loop_
_entity_poly.entity_id
_entity_poly.type
_entity_poly.pdbx_seq_one_letter_code
_entity_poly.pdbx_strand_id
1 'polypeptide(L)'
;MGVMARRAGIRPSRGVGWGGIGIAVLMAVIVGGGSGLLVRHYMQREAPAPLPGVAALHPQPLQPVEVGPGTMPTPEALPSHALLQVPFTTQAPLNNWAQHQESCEAANLTMLVAYWKHDTSVVIEPHAADAAIRQIDAWKAQPDLNDV
;
A
#
# COMPACT_ATOMS: atom_id res chain seq x y z
N MET A 1 18.32 -59.00 27.75
CA MET A 1 18.48 -58.34 26.43
C MET A 1 17.51 -58.98 25.46
N GLY A 2 16.47 -58.25 25.04
CA GLY A 2 15.41 -58.75 24.16
C GLY A 2 14.83 -57.59 23.33
N VAL A 3 14.77 -57.80 22.03
CA VAL A 3 14.52 -56.84 20.94
C VAL A 3 13.03 -56.53 20.80
N MET A 4 12.66 -55.28 20.41
CA MET A 4 11.47 -55.04 19.59
C MET A 4 11.58 -53.73 18.79
N ALA A 5 11.88 -53.85 17.50
CA ALA A 5 11.70 -52.78 16.52
C ALA A 5 10.23 -52.80 16.03
N ARG A 6 9.53 -51.67 16.09
CA ARG A 6 8.20 -51.51 15.47
C ARG A 6 8.35 -50.72 14.16
N ARG A 7 8.18 -51.41 13.03
CA ARG A 7 7.98 -50.79 11.71
C ARG A 7 6.55 -50.23 11.65
N ALA A 8 6.41 -48.92 11.45
CA ALA A 8 5.15 -48.30 11.06
C ALA A 8 5.00 -48.41 9.53
N GLY A 9 3.96 -49.10 9.07
CA GLY A 9 3.61 -49.20 7.67
C GLY A 9 2.74 -48.02 7.21
N ILE A 10 3.10 -47.41 6.08
CA ILE A 10 2.28 -46.42 5.37
C ILE A 10 1.24 -47.17 4.53
N ARG A 11 -0.04 -46.83 4.68
CA ARG A 11 -1.15 -47.33 3.82
C ARG A 11 -1.34 -46.38 2.63
N PRO A 12 -1.45 -46.86 1.37
CA PRO A 12 -1.78 -46.00 0.23
C PRO A 12 -3.30 -45.75 0.17
N SER A 13 -3.68 -44.50 -0.10
CA SER A 13 -5.06 -44.09 -0.37
C SER A 13 -5.53 -44.52 -1.76
N ARG A 14 -6.80 -44.91 -1.87
CA ARG A 14 -7.44 -45.42 -3.09
C ARG A 14 -7.72 -44.29 -4.10
N GLY A 15 -7.69 -44.67 -5.38
CA GLY A 15 -7.67 -43.82 -6.58
C GLY A 15 -8.71 -42.71 -6.67
N VAL A 16 -8.25 -41.55 -7.13
CA VAL A 16 -9.07 -40.43 -7.60
C VAL A 16 -9.64 -40.81 -8.98
N GLY A 17 -10.95 -41.00 -9.06
CA GLY A 17 -11.63 -41.20 -10.34
C GLY A 17 -11.72 -39.89 -11.14
N TRP A 18 -11.76 -40.00 -12.47
CA TRP A 18 -11.87 -38.87 -13.41
C TRP A 18 -13.01 -37.88 -13.08
N GLY A 19 -14.11 -38.35 -12.47
CA GLY A 19 -15.18 -37.48 -11.97
C GLY A 19 -14.76 -36.53 -10.84
N GLY A 20 -13.84 -36.96 -9.96
CA GLY A 20 -13.27 -36.09 -8.92
C GLY A 20 -12.37 -35.01 -9.50
N ILE A 21 -11.64 -35.31 -10.57
CA ILE A 21 -10.82 -34.34 -11.30
C ILE A 21 -11.74 -33.29 -11.96
N GLY A 22 -12.82 -33.73 -12.62
CA GLY A 22 -13.79 -32.82 -13.25
C GLY A 22 -14.42 -31.84 -12.25
N ILE A 23 -14.82 -32.32 -11.07
CA ILE A 23 -15.37 -31.47 -10.00
C ILE A 23 -14.32 -30.48 -9.48
N ALA A 24 -13.08 -30.94 -9.28
CA ALA A 24 -12.00 -30.08 -8.80
C ALA A 24 -11.67 -28.95 -9.79
N VAL A 25 -11.66 -29.25 -11.10
CA VAL A 25 -11.44 -28.23 -12.15
C VAL A 25 -12.60 -27.24 -12.20
N LEU A 26 -13.85 -27.71 -12.12
CA LEU A 26 -15.01 -26.82 -12.13
C LEU A 26 -15.01 -25.85 -10.93
N MET A 27 -14.69 -26.36 -9.75
CA MET A 27 -14.56 -25.55 -8.53
C MET A 27 -13.41 -24.53 -8.65
N ALA A 28 -12.27 -24.94 -9.22
CA ALA A 28 -11.15 -24.02 -9.46
C ALA A 28 -11.53 -22.88 -10.43
N VAL A 29 -12.33 -23.17 -11.47
CA VAL A 29 -12.81 -22.14 -12.41
C VAL A 29 -13.82 -21.20 -11.75
N ILE A 30 -14.75 -21.72 -10.95
CA ILE A 30 -15.76 -20.89 -10.26
C ILE A 30 -15.08 -19.98 -9.22
N VAL A 31 -14.18 -20.55 -8.40
CA VAL A 31 -13.44 -19.80 -7.39
C VAL A 31 -12.50 -18.80 -8.05
N GLY A 32 -11.73 -19.22 -9.07
CA GLY A 32 -10.80 -18.35 -9.78
C GLY A 32 -11.50 -17.22 -10.54
N GLY A 33 -12.61 -17.52 -11.21
CA GLY A 33 -13.43 -16.55 -11.94
C GLY A 33 -14.09 -15.53 -11.01
N GLY A 34 -14.69 -15.97 -9.89
CA GLY A 34 -15.29 -15.08 -8.89
C GLY A 34 -14.24 -14.17 -8.22
N SER A 35 -13.08 -14.73 -7.88
CA SER A 35 -11.95 -13.97 -7.32
C SER A 35 -11.42 -12.92 -8.30
N GLY A 36 -11.27 -13.30 -9.58
CA GLY A 36 -10.80 -12.40 -10.63
C GLY A 36 -11.74 -11.22 -10.89
N LEU A 37 -13.05 -11.46 -10.84
CA LEU A 37 -14.05 -10.39 -10.97
C LEU A 37 -14.04 -9.43 -9.78
N LEU A 38 -13.87 -9.94 -8.55
CA LEU A 38 -13.75 -9.12 -7.35
C LEU A 38 -12.48 -8.27 -7.36
N VAL A 39 -11.34 -8.86 -7.74
CA VAL A 39 -10.07 -8.12 -7.88
C VAL A 39 -10.18 -7.07 -8.98
N ARG A 40 -10.78 -7.39 -10.12
CA ARG A 40 -10.99 -6.42 -11.21
C ARG A 40 -11.88 -5.27 -10.75
N HIS A 41 -13.01 -5.56 -10.10
CA HIS A 41 -13.90 -4.53 -9.58
C HIS A 41 -13.21 -3.67 -8.51
N TYR A 42 -12.37 -4.26 -7.67
CA TYR A 42 -11.58 -3.52 -6.69
C TYR A 42 -10.54 -2.61 -7.35
N MET A 43 -9.84 -3.09 -8.37
CA MET A 43 -8.86 -2.33 -9.14
C MET A 43 -9.50 -1.26 -10.04
N GLN A 44 -10.78 -1.41 -10.38
CA GLN A 44 -11.56 -0.44 -11.16
C GLN A 44 -12.29 0.60 -10.31
N ARG A 45 -12.14 0.58 -8.98
CA ARG A 45 -12.64 1.69 -8.15
C ARG A 45 -11.88 2.95 -8.53
N GLU A 46 -12.60 3.92 -9.09
CA GLU A 46 -12.07 5.24 -9.42
C GLU A 46 -11.44 5.86 -8.17
N ALA A 47 -10.30 6.53 -8.36
CA ALA A 47 -9.68 7.32 -7.31
C ALA A 47 -10.71 8.32 -6.75
N PRO A 48 -10.73 8.58 -5.43
CA PRO A 48 -11.64 9.55 -4.85
C PRO A 48 -11.53 10.88 -5.59
N ALA A 49 -12.68 11.51 -5.85
CA ALA A 49 -12.75 12.75 -6.59
C ALA A 49 -11.81 13.79 -5.97
N PRO A 50 -11.01 14.52 -6.78
CA PRO A 50 -10.16 15.59 -6.27
C PRO A 50 -10.98 16.61 -5.50
N LEU A 51 -10.36 17.25 -4.50
CA LEU A 51 -10.99 18.36 -3.79
C LEU A 51 -11.44 19.45 -4.80
N PRO A 52 -12.57 20.14 -4.55
CA PRO A 52 -13.06 21.17 -5.45
C PRO A 52 -11.98 22.24 -5.72
N GLY A 53 -11.68 22.47 -7.01
CA GLY A 53 -10.65 23.42 -7.43
C GLY A 53 -9.25 22.83 -7.67
N VAL A 54 -9.08 21.50 -7.55
CA VAL A 54 -7.80 20.82 -7.77
C VAL A 54 -7.82 20.02 -9.07
N ALA A 55 -7.00 20.41 -10.04
CA ALA A 55 -6.76 19.62 -11.24
C ALA A 55 -5.69 18.54 -10.95
N ALA A 56 -6.02 17.28 -11.17
CA ALA A 56 -5.03 16.20 -11.11
C ALA A 56 -4.00 16.36 -12.24
N LEU A 57 -2.72 16.50 -11.87
CA LEU A 57 -1.62 16.53 -12.83
C LEU A 57 -1.47 15.14 -13.46
N HIS A 58 -1.67 15.02 -14.77
CA HIS A 58 -1.37 13.81 -15.52
C HIS A 58 0.04 13.92 -16.10
N PRO A 59 0.92 12.92 -15.90
CA PRO A 59 2.23 12.93 -16.54
C PRO A 59 2.05 12.79 -18.06
N GLN A 60 2.38 13.85 -18.80
CA GLN A 60 2.35 13.82 -20.25
C GLN A 60 3.59 13.08 -20.78
N PRO A 61 3.45 12.11 -21.69
CA PRO A 61 4.60 11.48 -22.35
C PRO A 61 5.47 12.52 -23.06
N LEU A 62 6.78 12.44 -22.87
CA LEU A 62 7.74 13.30 -23.57
C LEU A 62 7.59 13.08 -25.09
N GLN A 63 7.18 14.11 -25.81
CA GLN A 63 7.15 14.05 -27.27
C GLN A 63 8.56 14.21 -27.83
N PRO A 64 8.99 13.40 -28.81
CA PRO A 64 10.26 13.60 -29.49
C PRO A 64 10.28 14.98 -30.15
N VAL A 65 11.18 15.85 -29.71
CA VAL A 65 11.40 17.16 -30.34
C VAL A 65 12.19 16.94 -31.62
N GLU A 66 11.56 17.15 -32.79
CA GLU A 66 12.27 17.26 -34.06
C GLU A 66 13.05 18.57 -34.08
N VAL A 67 14.34 18.52 -33.74
CA VAL A 67 15.24 19.69 -33.80
C VAL A 67 15.69 19.92 -35.24
N GLY A 68 14.94 20.73 -35.98
CA GLY A 68 15.40 21.37 -37.21
C GLY A 68 16.41 22.52 -36.91
N PRO A 69 17.26 22.91 -37.87
CA PRO A 69 18.25 23.96 -37.63
C PRO A 69 17.57 25.31 -37.36
N GLY A 70 17.81 25.90 -36.18
CA GLY A 70 17.65 27.34 -35.96
C GLY A 70 16.57 27.82 -34.99
N THR A 71 15.91 26.96 -34.21
CA THR A 71 15.07 27.45 -33.09
C THR A 71 15.41 26.69 -31.81
N MET A 72 15.95 27.38 -30.82
CA MET A 72 15.99 26.84 -29.48
C MET A 72 14.53 26.68 -29.02
N PRO A 73 14.12 25.49 -28.51
CA PRO A 73 12.78 25.36 -27.96
C PRO A 73 12.60 26.42 -26.88
N THR A 74 11.51 27.19 -26.98
CA THR A 74 11.14 28.10 -25.89
C THR A 74 10.81 27.22 -24.69
N PRO A 75 11.47 27.40 -23.53
CA PRO A 75 11.15 26.61 -22.35
C PRO A 75 9.67 26.79 -22.01
N GLU A 76 8.97 25.67 -21.84
CA GLU A 76 7.60 25.69 -21.34
C GLU A 76 7.59 26.29 -19.93
N ALA A 77 6.64 27.20 -19.67
CA ALA A 77 6.53 27.81 -18.36
C ALA A 77 6.12 26.74 -17.34
N LEU A 78 6.95 26.54 -16.31
CA LEU A 78 6.61 25.64 -15.20
C LEU A 78 5.35 26.16 -14.48
N PRO A 79 4.51 25.27 -13.94
CA PRO A 79 3.40 25.70 -13.12
C PRO A 79 3.94 26.47 -11.90
N SER A 80 3.25 27.53 -11.49
CA SER A 80 3.66 28.35 -10.35
C SER A 80 3.61 27.59 -9.01
N HIS A 81 2.90 26.47 -8.98
CA HIS A 81 2.76 25.57 -7.84
C HIS A 81 2.35 24.18 -8.32
N ALA A 82 2.70 23.14 -7.56
CA ALA A 82 2.22 21.78 -7.74
C ALA A 82 1.71 21.26 -6.41
N LEU A 83 0.52 20.65 -6.41
CA LEU A 83 -0.06 20.03 -5.22
C LEU A 83 0.24 18.54 -5.23
N LEU A 84 0.86 18.05 -4.17
CA LEU A 84 1.05 16.63 -3.93
C LEU A 84 -0.09 16.14 -3.04
N GLN A 85 -0.84 15.16 -3.51
CA GLN A 85 -1.85 14.49 -2.69
C GLN A 85 -1.15 13.54 -1.72
N VAL A 86 -0.76 14.06 -0.56
CA VAL A 86 -0.15 13.27 0.52
C VAL A 86 -1.25 12.84 1.51
N PRO A 87 -1.39 11.54 1.83
CA PRO A 87 -2.32 11.08 2.85
C PRO A 87 -2.01 11.73 4.21
N PHE A 88 -3.03 12.31 4.84
CA PHE A 88 -2.86 13.08 6.07
C PHE A 88 -3.04 12.24 7.34
N THR A 89 -2.30 12.57 8.40
CA THR A 89 -2.62 12.16 9.79
C THR A 89 -2.15 13.24 10.78
N THR A 90 -2.82 13.34 11.92
CA THR A 90 -2.33 14.11 13.08
C THR A 90 -1.27 13.34 13.86
N GLN A 91 -0.47 14.01 14.70
CA GLN A 91 0.52 13.36 15.57
C GLN A 91 -0.09 12.45 16.64
N ALA A 92 -1.34 12.69 17.04
CA ALA A 92 -2.11 11.84 17.96
C ALA A 92 -3.40 11.33 17.29
N PRO A 93 -3.32 10.36 16.36
CA PRO A 93 -4.47 9.94 15.53
C PRO A 93 -5.66 9.43 16.33
N LEU A 94 -5.41 8.88 17.52
CA LEU A 94 -6.43 8.35 18.43
C LEU A 94 -6.76 9.32 19.57
N ASN A 95 -6.39 10.60 19.45
CA ASN A 95 -6.55 11.62 20.48
C ASN A 95 -5.80 11.30 21.81
N ASN A 96 -4.76 10.47 21.73
CA ASN A 96 -3.89 10.01 22.81
C ASN A 96 -2.69 10.96 23.01
N TRP A 97 -2.94 12.26 23.12
CA TRP A 97 -1.93 13.33 23.18
C TRP A 97 -0.83 13.13 24.22
N ALA A 98 -1.17 12.55 25.38
CA ALA A 98 -0.18 12.26 26.42
C ALA A 98 0.97 11.36 25.94
N GLN A 99 0.74 10.54 24.92
CA GLN A 99 1.75 9.63 24.33
C GLN A 99 2.48 10.26 23.14
N HIS A 100 1.96 11.37 22.60
CA HIS A 100 2.36 11.90 21.30
C HIS A 100 2.56 13.42 21.30
N GLN A 101 2.99 14.01 22.42
CA GLN A 101 3.25 15.46 22.48
C GLN A 101 4.34 15.89 21.48
N GLU A 102 5.32 15.00 21.22
CA GLU A 102 6.50 15.27 20.40
C GLU A 102 6.63 14.29 19.21
N SER A 103 5.49 13.84 18.68
CA SER A 103 5.43 12.86 17.57
C SER A 103 5.24 13.52 16.19
N CYS A 104 5.49 14.82 16.06
CA CYS A 104 5.20 15.55 14.82
C CYS A 104 6.08 15.07 13.65
N GLU A 105 7.35 14.74 13.91
CA GLU A 105 8.29 14.19 12.94
C GLU A 105 7.90 12.78 12.50
N ALA A 106 7.47 11.95 13.47
CA ALA A 106 7.00 10.60 13.21
C ALA A 106 5.71 10.60 12.36
N ALA A 107 4.80 11.56 12.62
CA ALA A 107 3.60 11.75 11.80
C ALA A 107 3.97 12.18 10.37
N ASN A 108 4.88 13.14 10.20
CA ASN A 108 5.35 13.57 8.89
C ASN A 108 6.00 12.43 8.09
N LEU A 109 6.85 11.61 8.74
CA LEU A 109 7.46 10.46 8.09
C LEU A 109 6.41 9.40 7.70
N THR A 110 5.41 9.19 8.55
CA THR A 110 4.27 8.29 8.25
C THR A 110 3.52 8.74 6.99
N MET A 111 3.21 10.04 6.87
CA MET A 111 2.56 10.63 5.69
C MET A 111 3.40 10.44 4.42
N LEU A 112 4.71 10.68 4.51
CA LEU A 112 5.63 10.54 3.39
C LEU A 112 5.78 9.09 2.91
N VAL A 113 5.84 8.13 3.84
CA VAL A 113 5.86 6.69 3.51
C VAL A 113 4.56 6.26 2.84
N ALA A 114 3.41 6.75 3.30
CA ALA A 114 2.12 6.46 2.67
C ALA A 114 2.08 6.98 1.22
N TYR A 115 2.55 8.21 1.00
CA TYR A 115 2.68 8.80 -0.34
C TYR A 115 3.53 7.94 -1.29
N TRP A 116 4.74 7.51 -0.86
CA TRP A 116 5.60 6.67 -1.71
C TRP A 116 5.11 5.25 -1.91
N LYS A 117 4.22 4.76 -1.04
CA LYS A 117 3.53 3.48 -1.23
C LYS A 117 2.31 3.60 -2.14
N HIS A 118 2.06 4.77 -2.74
CA HIS A 118 0.90 5.06 -3.56
C HIS A 118 -0.43 4.81 -2.81
N ASP A 119 -0.45 5.08 -1.51
CA ASP A 119 -1.71 5.13 -0.76
C ASP A 119 -2.58 6.27 -1.32
N THR A 120 -3.80 5.92 -1.72
CA THR A 120 -4.76 6.83 -2.36
C THR A 120 -5.74 7.45 -1.38
N SER A 121 -5.61 7.14 -0.08
CA SER A 121 -6.43 7.75 0.96
C SER A 121 -6.10 9.24 1.14
N VAL A 122 -7.13 10.04 1.42
CA VAL A 122 -6.95 11.45 1.80
C VAL A 122 -6.44 11.54 3.24
N VAL A 123 -6.87 10.62 4.09
CA VAL A 123 -6.50 10.52 5.51
C VAL A 123 -6.12 9.07 5.79
N ILE A 124 -4.99 8.87 6.43
CA ILE A 124 -4.51 7.54 6.85
C ILE A 124 -5.45 7.03 7.95
N GLU A 125 -5.79 5.75 7.93
CA GLU A 125 -6.62 5.15 8.98
C GLU A 125 -5.98 5.38 10.36
N PRO A 126 -6.72 5.91 11.36
CA PRO A 126 -6.12 6.34 12.62
C PRO A 126 -5.32 5.29 13.39
N HIS A 127 -5.76 4.03 13.43
CA HIS A 127 -5.03 2.97 14.16
C HIS A 127 -3.75 2.57 13.42
N ALA A 128 -3.78 2.52 12.10
CA ALA A 128 -2.62 2.30 11.26
C ALA A 128 -1.61 3.45 11.40
N ALA A 129 -2.08 4.70 11.41
CA ALA A 129 -1.24 5.87 11.64
C ALA A 129 -0.59 5.84 13.03
N ASP A 130 -1.37 5.56 14.09
CA ASP A 130 -0.88 5.47 15.46
C ASP A 130 0.16 4.35 15.63
N ALA A 131 -0.08 3.18 15.02
CA ALA A 131 0.88 2.08 15.03
C ALA A 131 2.19 2.43 14.32
N ALA A 132 2.12 3.10 13.17
CA ALA A 132 3.30 3.55 12.42
C ALA A 132 4.09 4.62 13.18
N ILE A 133 3.39 5.61 13.77
CA ILE A 133 4.00 6.66 14.60
C ILE A 133 4.73 6.02 15.80
N ARG A 134 4.07 5.14 16.54
CA ARG A 134 4.70 4.42 17.67
C ARG A 134 5.92 3.60 17.23
N GLN A 135 5.87 2.97 16.06
CA GLN A 135 7.00 2.23 15.53
C GLN A 135 8.21 3.14 15.25
N ILE A 136 7.96 4.34 14.71
CA ILE A 136 9.02 5.32 14.43
C ILE A 136 9.57 5.91 15.72
N ASP A 137 8.70 6.34 16.65
CA ASP A 137 9.10 6.91 17.93
C ASP A 137 9.89 5.91 18.79
N ALA A 138 9.57 4.61 18.72
CA ALA A 138 10.31 3.56 19.40
C ALA A 138 11.78 3.44 18.95
N TRP A 139 12.15 4.03 17.81
CA TRP A 139 13.53 4.07 17.33
C TRP A 139 14.34 5.24 17.90
N LYS A 140 13.70 6.22 18.56
CA LYS A 140 14.39 7.34 19.22
C LYS A 140 15.26 6.81 20.36
N ALA A 141 16.57 6.98 20.24
CA ALA A 141 17.56 6.50 21.22
C ALA A 141 17.79 7.48 22.40
N GLN A 142 17.09 8.61 22.44
CA GLN A 142 17.31 9.66 23.43
C GLN A 142 16.04 9.99 24.21
N PRO A 143 16.14 10.27 25.52
CA PRO A 143 15.09 10.95 26.26
C PRO A 143 14.75 12.25 25.54
N ASP A 144 13.47 12.59 25.45
CA ASP A 144 13.04 13.86 24.88
C ASP A 144 13.65 15.01 25.70
N LEU A 145 13.85 16.17 25.08
CA LEU A 145 14.48 17.35 25.72
C LEU A 145 13.71 17.85 26.97
N ASN A 146 12.51 17.33 27.20
CA ASN A 146 11.64 17.63 28.34
C ASN A 146 11.57 16.48 29.37
N ASP A 147 12.31 15.38 29.18
CA ASP A 147 12.45 14.30 30.15
C ASP A 147 13.44 14.72 31.25
N VAL A 148 12.98 15.60 32.15
CA VAL A 148 13.64 15.96 33.43
C VAL A 148 12.96 15.31 34.62
#